data_AF-A0A3M0ZDW5-F1
#
_entry.id   AF-A0A3M0ZDW5-F1
#
_cell.length_a   1.000
_cell.length_b   1.000
_cell.length_c   1.000
_cell.angle_alpha   90.00
_cell.angle_beta   90.00
_cell.angle_gamma   90.00
#
_symmetry.space_group_name_H-M   'P 1'
#
loop_
_entity.id
_entity.type
_entity.pdbx_description
1 polymer ?
#
loop_
_entity_poly.entity_id
_entity_poly.type
_entity_poly.pdbx_seq_one_letter_code
_entity_poly.pdbx_strand_id
1 'polypeptide(L)'
;MIKSRSQSMDKAKLASIIDSLLAETKTAVLSTVTQEGVPQIRWMTPTLLPSRPGSLFCLTSSNSLKALSIRNSNWISWMVQNRALTTIVNLQCRAFVINDPTIQQEVIDEIGRYIRVLWHLNTDPADLCVIESVIVHATYFLPMEGKKEFIDFE
;
A
#
# COMPACT_ATOMS: atom_id res chain seq x y z
N MET A 1 -19.67 -35.16 -10.74
CA MET A 1 -19.45 -34.12 -9.72
C MET A 1 -18.12 -33.45 -10.05
N ILE A 2 -18.17 -32.35 -10.82
CA ILE A 2 -16.96 -31.67 -11.30
C ILE A 2 -16.41 -30.86 -10.13
N LYS A 3 -15.27 -31.28 -9.57
CA LYS A 3 -14.50 -30.44 -8.64
C LYS A 3 -14.15 -29.16 -9.41
N SER A 4 -14.78 -28.03 -9.09
CA SER A 4 -14.34 -26.76 -9.61
C SER A 4 -12.91 -26.54 -9.09
N ARG A 5 -11.96 -26.41 -10.02
CA ARG A 5 -10.65 -25.85 -9.73
C ARG A 5 -10.90 -24.52 -9.02
N SER A 6 -10.62 -24.41 -7.73
CA SER A 6 -10.40 -23.07 -7.15
C SER A 6 -9.20 -22.51 -7.90
N GLN A 7 -9.42 -21.54 -8.78
CA GLN A 7 -8.32 -20.77 -9.36
C GLN A 7 -7.59 -20.13 -8.18
N SER A 8 -6.33 -20.52 -7.96
CA SER A 8 -5.49 -19.86 -6.95
C SER A 8 -5.39 -18.38 -7.27
N MET A 9 -5.38 -17.53 -6.25
CA MET A 9 -5.15 -16.10 -6.44
C MET A 9 -3.83 -15.85 -7.21
N ASP A 10 -3.91 -15.13 -8.32
CA ASP A 10 -2.72 -14.64 -9.04
C ASP A 10 -2.46 -13.16 -8.73
N LYS A 11 -1.29 -12.66 -9.15
CA LYS A 11 -0.82 -11.29 -8.88
C LYS A 11 -1.78 -10.22 -9.46
N ALA A 12 -2.38 -10.48 -10.62
CA ALA A 12 -3.28 -9.54 -11.30
C ALA A 12 -4.66 -9.46 -10.60
N LYS A 13 -5.21 -10.61 -10.22
CA LYS A 13 -6.45 -10.69 -9.45
C LYS A 13 -6.30 -10.05 -8.08
N LEU A 14 -5.16 -10.28 -7.40
CA LEU A 14 -4.85 -9.61 -6.14
C LEU A 14 -4.75 -8.09 -6.31
N ALA A 15 -4.08 -7.60 -7.36
CA ALA A 15 -4.01 -6.18 -7.65
C ALA A 15 -5.40 -5.55 -7.85
N SER A 16 -6.30 -6.23 -8.57
CA SER A 16 -7.69 -5.79 -8.75
C SER A 16 -8.47 -5.75 -7.43
N ILE A 17 -8.23 -6.72 -6.53
CA ILE A 17 -8.81 -6.70 -5.18
C ILE A 17 -8.29 -5.50 -4.39
N ILE A 18 -6.97 -5.28 -4.36
CA ILE A 18 -6.36 -4.14 -3.66
C ILE A 18 -6.92 -2.82 -4.21
N ASP A 19 -6.99 -2.67 -5.52
CA ASP A 19 -7.55 -1.49 -6.19
C ASP A 19 -9.00 -1.23 -5.75
N SER A 20 -9.83 -2.29 -5.75
CA SER A 20 -11.23 -2.20 -5.32
C SER A 20 -11.35 -1.80 -3.84
N LEU A 21 -10.50 -2.35 -2.97
CA LEU A 21 -10.48 -1.98 -1.55
C LEU A 21 -10.06 -0.51 -1.35
N LEU A 22 -9.01 -0.07 -2.04
CA LEU A 22 -8.54 1.32 -1.97
C LEU A 22 -9.55 2.29 -2.58
N ALA A 23 -10.27 1.89 -3.63
CA ALA A 23 -11.36 2.67 -4.20
C ALA A 23 -12.53 2.82 -3.22
N GLU A 24 -12.81 1.82 -2.37
CA GLU A 24 -13.86 1.91 -1.34
C GLU A 24 -13.43 2.77 -0.14
N THR A 25 -12.25 2.48 0.43
CA THR A 25 -11.84 3.01 1.74
C THR A 25 -10.95 4.23 1.67
N LYS A 26 -10.24 4.44 0.56
CA LYS A 26 -9.26 5.52 0.31
C LYS A 26 -8.06 5.54 1.26
N THR A 27 -7.97 4.58 2.17
CA THR A 27 -6.93 4.52 3.19
C THR A 27 -6.52 3.08 3.48
N ALA A 28 -5.27 2.93 3.92
CA ALA A 28 -4.72 1.67 4.39
C ALA A 28 -3.82 1.93 5.59
N VAL A 29 -3.49 0.87 6.32
CA VAL A 29 -2.62 0.94 7.49
C VAL A 29 -1.20 0.59 7.08
N LEU A 30 -0.26 1.51 7.31
CA LEU A 30 1.18 1.32 7.14
C LEU A 30 1.82 1.01 8.48
N SER A 31 2.63 -0.04 8.53
CA SER A 31 3.56 -0.34 9.62
C SER A 31 5.00 -0.15 9.15
N THR A 32 5.77 0.62 9.91
CA THR A 32 7.22 0.87 9.73
C THR A 32 7.93 0.50 11.03
N VAL A 33 9.25 0.32 11.00
CA VAL A 33 10.06 0.05 12.20
C VAL A 33 11.03 1.21 12.42
N THR A 34 11.10 1.76 13.63
CA THR A 34 12.09 2.79 13.96
C THR A 34 13.50 2.20 14.03
N GLN A 35 14.50 3.08 14.18
CA GLN A 35 15.89 2.64 14.36
C GLN A 35 16.07 1.76 15.61
N GLU A 36 15.27 1.98 16.65
CA GLU A 36 15.28 1.22 17.91
C GLU A 36 14.50 -0.10 17.81
N GLY A 37 13.99 -0.47 16.63
CA GLY A 37 13.20 -1.68 16.45
C GLY A 37 11.73 -1.56 16.86
N VAL A 38 11.24 -0.35 17.13
CA VAL A 38 9.85 -0.14 17.58
C VAL A 38 8.90 -0.04 16.38
N PRO A 39 7.82 -0.84 16.32
CA PRO A 39 6.84 -0.71 15.25
C PRO A 39 6.03 0.57 15.39
N GLN A 40 5.88 1.31 14.29
CA GLN A 40 5.00 2.47 14.18
C GLN A 40 3.95 2.23 13.12
N ILE A 41 2.69 2.39 13.53
CA ILE A 41 1.52 2.11 12.70
C ILE A 41 0.76 3.42 12.46
N ARG A 42 0.29 3.64 11.22
CA ARG A 42 -0.51 4.82 10.88
C ARG A 42 -1.38 4.57 9.66
N TRP A 43 -2.46 5.34 9.55
CA TRP A 43 -3.24 5.43 8.31
C TRP A 43 -2.50 6.26 7.26
N MET A 44 -2.56 5.81 6.02
CA MET A 44 -2.05 6.51 4.84
C MET A 44 -3.07 6.36 3.71
N THR A 45 -2.92 7.17 2.67
CA THR A 45 -3.65 7.05 1.41
C THR A 45 -2.68 6.53 0.34
N PRO A 46 -2.59 5.20 0.18
CA PRO A 46 -1.83 4.64 -0.92
C PRO A 46 -2.70 4.48 -2.18
N THR A 47 -2.02 4.29 -3.30
CA THR A 47 -2.61 3.96 -4.60
C THR A 47 -1.76 2.94 -5.32
N LEU A 48 -2.34 2.28 -6.33
CA LEU A 48 -1.60 1.51 -7.32
C LEU A 48 -1.35 2.39 -8.55
N LEU A 49 -0.25 2.15 -9.25
CA LEU A 49 0.02 2.80 -10.54
C LEU A 49 -0.01 1.77 -11.66
N PRO A 50 -0.80 1.99 -12.74
CA PRO A 50 -0.83 1.08 -13.89
C PRO A 50 0.54 0.87 -14.55
N SER A 51 1.39 1.90 -14.53
CA SER A 51 2.74 1.86 -15.09
C SER A 51 3.75 1.04 -14.26
N ARG A 52 3.44 0.78 -12.98
CA ARG A 52 4.31 0.11 -12.02
C ARG A 52 3.55 -0.97 -11.25
N PRO A 53 3.22 -2.09 -11.91
CA PRO A 53 2.52 -3.20 -11.26
C PRO A 53 3.37 -3.82 -10.16
N GLY A 54 2.72 -4.31 -9.10
CA GLY A 54 3.40 -4.96 -7.98
C GLY A 54 3.91 -4.01 -6.89
N SER A 55 3.62 -2.71 -6.97
CA SER A 55 3.98 -1.72 -5.96
C SER A 55 2.76 -0.92 -5.48
N LEU A 56 2.75 -0.53 -4.20
CA LEU A 56 1.90 0.56 -3.70
C LEU A 56 2.69 1.86 -3.60
N PHE A 57 2.01 2.97 -3.83
CA PHE A 57 2.59 4.30 -3.79
C PHE A 57 1.81 5.18 -2.83
N CYS A 58 2.49 5.97 -2.01
CA CYS A 58 1.83 7.00 -1.21
C CYS A 58 2.72 8.24 -1.06
N LEU A 59 2.09 9.40 -0.88
CA LEU A 59 2.80 10.66 -0.67
C LEU A 59 3.13 10.87 0.80
N THR A 60 4.28 11.49 1.06
CA THR A 60 4.65 11.98 2.39
C THR A 60 5.65 13.13 2.30
N SER A 61 6.02 13.70 3.45
CA SER A 61 7.14 14.63 3.52
C SER A 61 8.46 13.87 3.58
N SER A 62 9.46 14.33 2.84
CA SER A 62 10.83 13.83 2.79
C SER A 62 11.49 13.77 4.18
N ASN A 63 11.08 14.66 5.09
CA ASN A 63 11.60 14.80 6.45
C ASN A 63 10.70 14.15 7.52
N SER A 64 9.63 13.48 7.10
CA SER A 64 8.72 12.81 8.04
C SER A 64 9.41 11.64 8.76
N LEU A 65 8.97 11.36 9.99
CA LEU A 65 9.47 10.23 10.79
C LEU A 65 9.37 8.89 10.04
N LYS A 66 8.32 8.68 9.23
CA LYS A 66 8.15 7.44 8.46
C LYS A 66 9.14 7.34 7.30
N ALA A 67 9.47 8.46 6.64
CA ALA A 67 10.49 8.49 5.61
C ALA A 67 11.87 8.18 6.20
N LEU A 68 12.17 8.70 7.40
CA LEU A 68 13.37 8.35 8.15
C LEU A 68 13.40 6.86 8.54
N SER A 69 12.30 6.33 9.10
CA SER A 69 12.19 4.90 9.42
C SER A 69 12.43 4.01 8.20
N ILE A 70 11.86 4.36 7.04
CA ILE A 70 12.03 3.59 5.80
C ILE A 70 13.47 3.63 5.27
N ARG A 71 14.15 4.78 5.40
CA ARG A 71 15.57 4.88 5.02
C ARG A 71 16.47 4.02 5.90
N ASN A 72 16.12 3.83 7.17
CA ASN A 72 16.87 2.99 8.11
C ASN A 72 16.55 1.50 7.94
N SER A 73 15.27 1.17 7.72
CA SER A 73 14.81 -0.19 7.44
C SER A 73 13.74 -0.16 6.36
N ASN A 74 14.05 -0.74 5.21
CA ASN A 74 13.13 -0.75 4.08
C ASN A 74 12.06 -1.84 4.18
N TRP A 75 12.04 -2.67 5.23
CA TRP A 75 10.95 -3.61 5.45
C TRP A 75 9.75 -2.90 6.08
N ILE A 76 8.62 -2.97 5.40
CA ILE A 76 7.34 -2.43 5.89
C ILE A 76 6.22 -3.45 5.68
N SER A 77 5.08 -3.18 6.29
CA SER A 77 3.86 -3.91 6.00
C SER A 77 2.69 -2.98 5.78
N TRP A 78 1.81 -3.36 4.85
CA TRP A 78 0.52 -2.72 4.62
C TRP A 78 -0.61 -3.65 5.02
N MET A 79 -1.67 -3.09 5.59
CA MET A 79 -2.96 -3.75 5.71
C MET A 79 -4.00 -2.93 4.95
N VAL A 80 -4.55 -3.52 3.90
CA VAL A 80 -5.63 -2.97 3.08
C VAL A 80 -6.88 -3.77 3.38
N GLN A 81 -8.01 -3.10 3.62
CA GLN A 81 -9.24 -3.77 4.03
C GLN A 81 -10.47 -2.99 3.58
N ASN A 82 -11.62 -3.65 3.51
CA ASN A 82 -12.89 -2.98 3.33
C ASN A 82 -13.46 -2.48 4.67
N ARG A 83 -14.49 -1.63 4.63
CA ARG A 83 -15.08 -1.07 5.88
C ARG A 83 -15.69 -2.14 6.78
N ALA A 84 -16.24 -3.19 6.18
CA ALA A 84 -16.89 -4.28 6.91
C ALA A 84 -15.90 -5.28 7.52
N LEU A 85 -14.60 -5.14 7.28
CA LEU A 85 -13.55 -6.09 7.70
C LEU A 85 -13.81 -7.53 7.24
N THR A 86 -14.51 -7.71 6.12
CA THR A 86 -14.78 -9.02 5.52
C THR A 86 -13.75 -9.41 4.48
N THR A 87 -12.96 -8.45 4.00
CA THR A 87 -11.85 -8.67 3.08
C THR A 87 -10.63 -7.90 3.58
N ILE A 88 -9.54 -8.61 3.83
CA ILE A 88 -8.29 -8.05 4.34
C ILE A 88 -7.15 -8.56 3.47
N VAL A 89 -6.26 -7.66 3.05
CA VAL A 89 -5.02 -7.96 2.36
C VAL A 89 -3.87 -7.42 3.20
N ASN A 90 -3.02 -8.31 3.69
CA ASN A 90 -1.75 -7.93 4.31
C ASN A 90 -0.63 -8.07 3.29
N LEU A 91 0.22 -7.06 3.20
CA LEU A 91 1.35 -7.01 2.27
C LEU A 91 2.64 -6.85 3.07
N GLN A 92 3.65 -7.60 2.69
CA GLN A 92 5.02 -7.40 3.13
C GLN A 92 5.78 -6.79 1.96
N CYS A 93 6.44 -5.66 2.19
CA CYS A 93 7.02 -4.87 1.12
C CYS A 93 8.44 -4.43 1.45
N ARG A 94 9.21 -4.17 0.38
CA ARG A 94 10.40 -3.32 0.41
C ARG A 94 10.03 -1.91 0.01
N ALA A 95 10.34 -0.94 0.86
CA ALA A 95 9.96 0.45 0.67
C ALA A 95 11.15 1.35 0.32
N PHE A 96 10.90 2.30 -0.57
CA PHE A 96 11.88 3.28 -1.02
C PHE A 96 11.28 4.67 -0.97
N VAL A 97 12.03 5.62 -0.44
CA VAL A 97 11.66 7.04 -0.49
C VAL A 97 12.22 7.63 -1.79
N ILE A 98 11.32 8.08 -2.66
CA ILE A 98 11.63 8.55 -4.01
C ILE A 98 11.33 10.03 -4.14
N ASN A 99 12.32 10.77 -4.62
CA ASN A 99 12.25 12.20 -4.92
C ASN A 99 12.32 12.42 -6.45
N ASP A 100 11.35 11.85 -7.16
CA ASP A 100 11.23 11.98 -8.61
C ASP A 100 9.93 12.75 -8.95
N PRO A 101 9.99 13.94 -9.59
CA PRO A 101 8.82 14.74 -9.91
C PRO A 101 7.80 14.05 -10.83
N THR A 102 8.27 13.18 -11.73
CA THR A 102 7.39 12.45 -12.66
C THR A 102 6.57 11.42 -11.89
N ILE A 103 7.20 10.66 -10.99
CA ILE A 103 6.49 9.70 -10.12
C ILE A 103 5.57 10.43 -9.16
N GLN A 104 6.02 11.54 -8.57
CA GLN A 104 5.18 12.37 -7.70
C GLN A 104 3.90 12.80 -8.40
N GLN A 105 4.01 13.34 -9.62
CA GLN A 105 2.85 13.78 -10.38
C GLN A 105 1.90 12.61 -10.68
N GLU A 106 2.43 11.46 -11.09
CA GLU A 106 1.63 10.28 -11.38
C GLU A 106 0.84 9.80 -10.15
N VAL A 107 1.48 9.80 -8.98
CA VAL A 107 0.84 9.47 -7.71
C VAL A 107 -0.20 10.53 -7.31
N ILE A 108 0.09 11.82 -7.52
CA ILE A 108 -0.86 12.92 -7.27
C ILE A 108 -2.09 12.77 -8.15
N ASP A 109 -1.92 12.48 -9.44
CA ASP A 109 -3.02 12.34 -10.39
C ASP A 109 -3.93 11.16 -10.01
N GLU A 110 -3.34 10.03 -9.61
CA GLU A 110 -4.08 8.84 -9.22
C GLU A 110 -4.79 9.02 -7.85
N ILE A 111 -4.10 9.57 -6.85
CA ILE A 111 -4.71 9.89 -5.54
C ILE A 111 -5.78 10.99 -5.69
N GLY A 112 -5.53 11.95 -6.58
CA GLY A 112 -6.38 13.10 -6.87
C GLY A 112 -7.77 12.71 -7.38
N ARG A 113 -7.90 11.55 -8.04
CA ARG A 113 -9.19 10.95 -8.40
C ARG A 113 -10.09 10.70 -7.20
N TYR A 114 -9.51 10.60 -6.02
CA TYR A 114 -10.18 10.06 -4.84
C TYR A 114 -10.22 10.99 -3.63
N ILE A 115 -9.56 12.17 -3.66
CA ILE A 115 -9.33 12.90 -2.40
C ILE A 115 -9.34 14.44 -2.48
N ARG A 116 -10.12 15.04 -1.55
CA ARG A 116 -10.02 16.43 -1.05
C ARG A 116 -9.06 16.57 0.16
N VAL A 117 -8.50 15.46 0.67
CA VAL A 117 -7.64 15.39 1.87
C VAL A 117 -6.18 15.78 1.59
N LEU A 118 -5.70 15.65 0.34
CA LEU A 118 -4.36 16.08 -0.10
C LEU A 118 -4.07 17.53 0.32
N TRP A 119 -5.10 18.39 0.27
CA TRP A 119 -5.02 19.80 0.65
C TRP A 119 -4.72 20.07 2.13
N HIS A 120 -4.79 19.05 3.00
CA HIS A 120 -4.39 19.16 4.42
C HIS A 120 -2.99 18.62 4.70
N LEU A 121 -2.27 18.14 3.68
CA LEU A 121 -0.83 17.99 3.77
C LEU A 121 -0.26 19.40 3.82
N ASN A 122 -0.13 19.93 5.04
CA ASN A 122 0.51 21.20 5.35
C ASN A 122 2.03 21.04 5.19
N THR A 123 2.45 20.57 4.02
CA THR A 123 3.83 20.30 3.63
C THR A 123 4.15 21.24 2.50
N ASP A 124 5.30 21.89 2.58
CA ASP A 124 5.85 22.60 1.43
C ASP A 124 5.89 21.63 0.23
N PRO A 125 5.32 21.98 -0.94
CA PRO A 125 5.44 21.15 -2.14
C PRO A 125 6.89 20.72 -2.42
N ALA A 126 7.89 21.53 -2.05
CA ALA A 126 9.31 21.19 -2.18
C ALA A 126 9.76 20.02 -1.28
N ASP A 127 9.05 19.76 -0.18
CA ASP A 127 9.33 18.68 0.77
C ASP A 127 8.54 17.40 0.47
N LEU A 128 7.70 17.39 -0.57
CA LEU A 128 6.89 16.22 -0.93
C LEU A 128 7.76 15.13 -1.56
N CYS A 129 7.53 13.88 -1.15
CA CYS A 129 8.15 12.70 -1.73
C CYS A 129 7.16 11.54 -1.84
N VAL A 130 7.55 10.50 -2.59
CA VAL A 130 6.80 9.26 -2.75
C VAL A 130 7.44 8.16 -1.92
N ILE A 131 6.64 7.37 -1.23
CA ILE A 131 7.04 6.05 -0.76
C ILE A 131 6.55 5.04 -1.80
N GLU A 132 7.47 4.40 -2.49
CA GLU A 132 7.19 3.19 -3.27
C GLU A 132 7.33 1.98 -2.35
N SER A 133 6.35 1.08 -2.38
CA SER A 133 6.28 -0.14 -1.58
C SER A 133 6.18 -1.34 -2.52
N VAL A 134 7.32 -1.91 -2.90
CA VAL A 134 7.40 -3.10 -3.76
C VAL A 134 6.91 -4.32 -2.97
N ILE A 135 5.85 -4.97 -3.45
CA ILE A 135 5.24 -6.13 -2.78
C ILE A 135 6.17 -7.34 -2.95
N VAL A 136 6.51 -7.99 -1.83
CA VAL A 136 7.29 -9.23 -1.79
C VAL A 136 6.36 -10.41 -1.50
N HIS A 137 5.47 -10.25 -0.52
CA HIS A 137 4.49 -11.26 -0.19
C HIS A 137 3.14 -10.61 0.12
N ALA A 138 2.07 -11.33 -0.20
CA ALA A 138 0.73 -10.93 0.13
C ALA A 138 -0.04 -12.07 0.78
N THR A 139 -0.95 -11.68 1.67
CA THR A 139 -1.90 -12.58 2.30
C THR A 139 -3.29 -11.99 2.09
N TYR A 140 -4.09 -12.66 1.27
CA TYR A 140 -5.51 -12.38 1.11
C TYR A 140 -6.30 -13.18 2.14
N PHE A 141 -7.20 -12.52 2.86
CA PHE A 141 -7.96 -13.12 3.96
C PHE A 141 -9.43 -12.70 3.91
N LEU A 142 -10.30 -13.70 3.98
CA LEU A 142 -11.76 -13.56 4.12
C LEU A 142 -12.15 -14.09 5.51
N PRO A 143 -12.19 -13.24 6.55
CA PRO A 143 -12.33 -13.69 7.93
C PRO A 143 -13.60 -14.50 8.18
N MET A 144 -14.72 -14.05 7.58
CA MET A 144 -16.03 -14.69 7.75
C MET A 144 -16.12 -16.06 7.08
N GLU A 145 -15.24 -16.34 6.13
CA GLU A 145 -15.16 -17.64 5.43
C GLU A 145 -14.03 -18.52 5.96
N GLY A 146 -13.18 -18.01 6.86
CA GLY A 146 -11.97 -18.70 7.31
C GLY A 146 -10.97 -18.98 6.18
N LYS A 147 -11.07 -18.29 5.04
CA LYS A 147 -10.21 -18.51 3.86
C LYS A 147 -9.03 -17.56 3.89
N LYS A 148 -7.84 -18.12 3.68
CA LYS A 148 -6.57 -17.39 3.60
C LYS A 148 -5.76 -17.91 2.43
N GLU A 149 -5.30 -17.02 1.57
CA GLU A 149 -4.42 -17.34 0.44
C GLU A 149 -3.13 -16.53 0.56
N PHE A 150 -1.99 -17.20 0.40
CA PHE A 150 -0.67 -16.58 0.38
C PHE A 150 -0.19 -16.49 -1.08
N ILE A 151 0.36 -15.33 -1.44
CA ILE A 151 0.85 -15.03 -2.78
C ILE A 151 2.30 -14.54 -2.64
N ASP A 152 3.20 -15.21 -3.34
CA ASP A 152 4.60 -14.81 -3.45
C ASP A 152 4.81 -13.95 -4.71
N PHE A 153 5.57 -12.86 -4.59
CA PHE A 153 5.88 -11.96 -5.69
C PHE A 153 7.23 -12.24 -6.35
N GLU A 154 8.05 -13.13 -5.77
CA GLU A 154 9.20 -13.73 -6.46
C GLU A 154 8.79 -14.60 -7.66
#